data_AF-A0A978VP42-F1
#
_entry.id   AF-A0A978VP42-F1
#
_cell.length_a   1.000
_cell.length_b   1.000
_cell.length_c   1.000
_cell.angle_alpha   90.00
_cell.angle_beta   90.00
_cell.angle_gamma   90.00
#
_symmetry.space_group_name_H-M   'P 1'
#
loop_
_entity.id
_entity.type
_entity.pdbx_description
1 polymer ?
#
loop_
_entity_poly.entity_id
_entity_poly.type
_entity_poly.pdbx_seq_one_letter_code
_entity_poly.pdbx_strand_id
1 'polypeptide(L)'
;MAPALSITGINVDSVKFPATAKPPGSTNTLFLGGAGVRGLNIEGNFVKFTAIGVYLEESAVPWLAAKWKGKTLEELLESDEFSRDIVTGPFEKFTRVTMILPLTGVQYSEKLSENCVNIWKSFGIYTDSEAKAIEKFLEVFKPHTFPPGSSILFTLSPKGSFTVSFSKDDSLPEVGNVVIENKLLSEAILESIIGKQGVSPQARKTLAERLLELFKLENSGDGNIAAATNGKVEVTKKVLEGKMTKEVEQLGNKKV
;
A
#
# COMPACT_ATOMS: atom_id res chain seq x y z
N MET A 1 -10.33 -15.87 -24.37
CA MET A 1 -9.26 -15.33 -23.52
C MET A 1 -9.90 -14.58 -22.38
N ALA A 2 -9.73 -15.04 -21.14
CA ALA A 2 -10.10 -14.24 -19.97
C ALA A 2 -9.15 -13.04 -19.88
N PRO A 3 -9.59 -11.84 -19.49
CA PRO A 3 -8.70 -10.70 -19.37
C PRO A 3 -7.67 -10.98 -18.26
N ALA A 4 -6.38 -10.87 -18.60
CA ALA A 4 -5.32 -10.82 -17.60
C ALA A 4 -5.57 -9.59 -16.72
N LEU A 5 -5.74 -9.80 -15.42
CA LEU A 5 -5.99 -8.74 -14.46
C LEU A 5 -4.67 -8.01 -14.23
N SER A 6 -4.47 -6.91 -14.96
CA SER A 6 -3.34 -6.02 -14.75
C SER A 6 -3.54 -5.30 -13.42
N ILE A 7 -2.62 -5.48 -12.48
CA ILE A 7 -2.59 -4.69 -11.26
C ILE A 7 -2.43 -3.22 -11.66
N THR A 8 -3.41 -2.38 -11.29
CA THR A 8 -3.41 -0.95 -11.57
C THR A 8 -2.98 -0.14 -10.34
N GLY A 9 -2.60 1.12 -10.58
CA GLY A 9 -2.40 2.09 -9.51
C GLY A 9 -3.73 2.58 -8.92
N ILE A 10 -3.69 3.07 -7.68
CA ILE A 10 -4.87 3.63 -6.99
C ILE A 10 -4.59 5.09 -6.65
N ASN A 11 -5.55 5.97 -6.94
CA ASN A 11 -5.54 7.35 -6.45
C ASN A 11 -6.32 7.41 -5.14
N VAL A 12 -5.70 7.93 -4.10
CA VAL A 12 -6.32 8.16 -2.79
C VAL A 12 -6.16 9.64 -2.48
N ASP A 13 -7.28 10.35 -2.50
CA ASP A 13 -7.25 11.82 -2.40
C ASP A 13 -6.39 12.40 -3.56
N SER A 14 -5.47 13.30 -3.27
CA SER A 14 -4.49 13.83 -4.23
C SER A 14 -3.25 12.94 -4.45
N VAL A 15 -3.15 11.79 -3.76
CA VAL A 15 -1.96 10.92 -3.80
C VAL A 15 -2.14 9.77 -4.78
N LYS A 16 -1.16 9.58 -5.67
CA LYS A 16 -1.11 8.45 -6.60
C LYS A 16 -0.20 7.35 -6.07
N PHE A 17 -0.75 6.14 -5.93
CA PHE A 17 -0.01 4.92 -5.66
C PHE A 17 0.16 4.13 -6.96
N PRO A 18 1.39 3.99 -7.49
CA PRO A 18 1.65 3.19 -8.68
C PRO A 18 1.30 1.71 -8.46
N ALA A 19 1.04 0.99 -9.56
CA ALA A 19 0.74 -0.45 -9.54
C ALA A 19 1.84 -1.29 -8.91
N THR A 20 3.10 -0.87 -9.04
CA THR A 20 4.26 -1.53 -8.47
C THR A 20 5.21 -0.52 -7.84
N ALA A 21 6.03 -0.98 -6.90
CA ALA A 21 7.04 -0.17 -6.24
C ALA A 21 8.28 -1.02 -5.97
N LYS A 22 9.46 -0.40 -6.02
CA LYS A 22 10.71 -0.97 -5.51
C LYS A 22 11.02 -0.30 -4.17
N PRO A 23 10.80 -0.99 -3.03
CA PRO A 23 10.95 -0.39 -1.72
C PRO A 23 12.40 -0.02 -1.40
N PRO A 24 12.63 1.00 -0.56
CA PRO A 24 13.96 1.32 -0.06
C PRO A 24 14.59 0.10 0.63
N GLY A 25 15.83 -0.23 0.25
CA GLY A 25 16.56 -1.37 0.81
C GLY A 25 16.10 -2.76 0.33
N SER A 26 15.20 -2.84 -0.66
CA SER A 26 14.79 -4.10 -1.28
C SER A 26 15.30 -4.23 -2.71
N THR A 27 15.60 -5.47 -3.12
CA THR A 27 15.88 -5.83 -4.51
C THR A 27 14.60 -6.18 -5.28
N ASN A 28 13.50 -6.41 -4.57
CA ASN A 28 12.25 -6.89 -5.14
C ASN A 28 11.38 -5.73 -5.66
N THR A 29 10.54 -6.04 -6.64
CA THR A 29 9.44 -5.18 -7.05
C THR A 29 8.15 -5.76 -6.45
N LEU A 30 7.44 -4.97 -5.67
CA LEU A 30 6.20 -5.36 -5.02
C LEU A 30 5.01 -4.77 -5.76
N PHE A 31 3.87 -5.46 -5.74
CA PHE A 31 2.64 -4.98 -6.34
C PHE A 31 1.78 -4.24 -5.31
N LEU A 32 0.99 -3.27 -5.76
CA LEU A 32 0.04 -2.55 -4.91
C LEU A 32 -1.10 -3.48 -4.54
N GLY A 33 -1.11 -3.95 -3.30
CA GLY A 33 -2.18 -4.78 -2.76
C GLY A 33 -3.44 -3.96 -2.49
N GLY A 34 -3.31 -2.78 -1.87
CA GLY A 34 -4.44 -1.91 -1.55
C GLY A 34 -4.00 -0.51 -1.15
N ALA A 35 -4.93 0.43 -1.14
CA ALA A 35 -4.67 1.80 -0.69
C ALA A 35 -5.92 2.45 -0.08
N GLY A 36 -5.71 3.38 0.85
CA GLY A 36 -6.81 4.10 1.48
C GLY A 36 -6.38 5.26 2.35
N VAL A 37 -7.34 6.07 2.78
CA VAL A 37 -7.09 7.18 3.70
C VAL A 37 -7.02 6.69 5.15
N ARG A 38 -6.28 7.43 5.98
CA ARG A 38 -6.37 7.40 7.43
C ARG A 38 -6.78 8.78 7.91
N GLY A 39 -7.83 8.81 8.74
CA GLY A 39 -8.46 10.02 9.22
C GLY A 39 -9.09 9.85 10.60
N LEU A 40 -9.58 10.94 11.18
CA LEU A 40 -10.27 10.95 12.47
C LEU A 40 -11.55 11.77 12.35
N ASN A 41 -12.59 11.38 13.10
CA ASN A 41 -13.79 12.19 13.26
C ASN A 41 -13.52 13.29 14.27
N ILE A 42 -13.53 14.54 13.82
CA ILE A 42 -13.33 15.74 14.64
C ILE A 42 -14.57 16.61 14.46
N GLU A 43 -15.31 16.85 15.55
CA GLU A 43 -16.52 17.68 15.55
C GLU A 43 -17.55 17.26 14.47
N GLY A 44 -17.73 15.96 14.27
CA GLY A 44 -18.66 15.40 13.28
C GLY A 44 -18.14 15.35 11.85
N ASN A 45 -16.92 15.85 11.58
CA ASN A 45 -16.29 15.82 10.26
C ASN A 45 -15.16 14.79 10.20
N PHE A 46 -15.12 13.98 9.14
CA PHE A 46 -14.02 13.05 8.91
C PHE A 46 -12.82 13.76 8.30
N VAL A 47 -11.82 14.08 9.13
CA VAL A 47 -10.59 14.78 8.73
C VAL A 47 -9.53 13.77 8.32
N LYS A 48 -9.06 13.85 7.07
CA LYS A 48 -8.03 12.97 6.52
C LYS A 48 -6.63 13.49 6.87
N PHE A 49 -5.77 12.63 7.39
CA PHE A 49 -4.39 12.98 7.75
C PHE A 49 -3.38 12.43 6.76
N THR A 50 -3.57 11.17 6.33
CA THR A 50 -2.61 10.50 5.44
C THR A 50 -3.34 9.63 4.42
N ALA A 51 -2.73 9.47 3.25
CA ALA A 51 -3.05 8.41 2.29
C ALA A 51 -2.02 7.29 2.45
N ILE A 52 -2.47 6.04 2.40
CA ILE A 52 -1.62 4.87 2.68
C ILE A 52 -1.75 3.89 1.52
N GLY A 53 -0.61 3.45 0.98
CA GLY A 53 -0.51 2.34 0.04
C GLY A 53 0.19 1.16 0.69
N VAL A 54 -0.36 -0.04 0.51
CA VAL A 54 0.19 -1.31 0.99
C VAL A 54 0.55 -2.17 -0.21
N TYR A 55 1.81 -2.55 -0.28
CA TYR A 55 2.41 -3.33 -1.34
C TYR A 55 2.87 -4.68 -0.80
N LEU A 56 2.70 -5.72 -1.61
CA LEU A 56 3.05 -7.10 -1.28
C LEU A 56 3.98 -7.69 -2.34
N GLU A 57 4.88 -8.56 -1.92
CA GLU A 57 5.65 -9.41 -2.83
C GLU A 57 4.71 -10.39 -3.58
N GLU A 58 5.04 -10.72 -4.83
CA GLU A 58 4.23 -11.59 -5.69
C GLU A 58 3.94 -12.96 -5.07
N SER A 59 4.90 -13.52 -4.33
CA SER A 59 4.77 -14.80 -3.60
C SER A 59 3.65 -14.80 -2.54
N ALA A 60 3.15 -13.63 -2.14
CA ALA A 60 2.02 -13.50 -1.23
C ALA A 60 0.73 -14.11 -1.80
N VAL A 61 0.53 -14.02 -3.12
CA VAL A 61 -0.71 -14.48 -3.77
C VAL A 61 -0.91 -16.00 -3.61
N PRO A 62 0.01 -16.88 -4.08
CA PRO A 62 -0.15 -18.32 -3.91
C PRO A 62 -0.14 -18.75 -2.44
N TRP A 63 0.64 -18.07 -1.60
CA TRP A 63 0.70 -18.39 -0.17
C TRP A 63 -0.64 -18.12 0.53
N LEU A 64 -1.28 -16.98 0.27
CA LEU A 64 -2.58 -16.64 0.83
C LEU A 64 -3.71 -17.47 0.18
N ALA A 65 -3.62 -17.75 -1.13
CA ALA A 65 -4.60 -18.53 -1.87
C ALA A 65 -4.80 -19.94 -1.28
N ALA A 66 -3.74 -20.53 -0.71
CA ALA A 66 -3.81 -21.85 -0.08
C ALA A 66 -4.91 -21.98 0.99
N LYS A 67 -5.30 -20.88 1.62
CA LYS A 67 -6.32 -20.83 2.68
C LYS A 67 -7.52 -19.94 2.33
N TRP A 68 -7.28 -18.82 1.66
CA TRP A 68 -8.27 -17.76 1.48
C TRP A 68 -8.97 -17.80 0.12
N LYS A 69 -8.53 -18.66 -0.80
CA LYS A 69 -9.19 -18.84 -2.09
C LYS A 69 -10.59 -19.43 -1.91
N GLY A 70 -11.55 -18.88 -2.66
CA GLY A 70 -12.96 -19.28 -2.62
C GLY A 70 -13.79 -18.58 -1.54
N LYS A 71 -13.18 -17.76 -0.69
CA LYS A 71 -13.87 -16.91 0.28
C LYS A 71 -14.55 -15.70 -0.37
N THR A 72 -15.61 -15.20 0.23
CA THR A 72 -16.23 -13.92 -0.18
C THR A 72 -15.46 -12.73 0.39
N LEU A 73 -15.70 -11.55 -0.16
CA LEU A 73 -15.09 -10.33 0.36
C LEU A 73 -15.47 -10.07 1.83
N GLU A 74 -16.72 -10.33 2.20
CA GLU A 74 -17.23 -10.18 3.56
C GLU A 74 -16.52 -11.14 4.52
N GLU A 75 -16.35 -12.41 4.14
CA GLU A 75 -15.59 -13.39 4.93
C GLU A 75 -14.13 -12.92 5.16
N LEU A 76 -13.48 -12.36 4.14
CA LEU A 76 -12.12 -11.83 4.28
C LEU A 76 -12.06 -10.60 5.20
N LEU A 77 -13.02 -9.68 5.08
CA LEU A 77 -13.04 -8.43 5.83
C LEU A 77 -13.37 -8.61 7.31
N GLU A 78 -14.17 -9.61 7.66
CA GLU A 78 -14.53 -9.94 9.06
C GLU A 78 -13.47 -10.80 9.76
N SER A 79 -12.58 -11.43 8.99
CA SER A 79 -11.55 -12.34 9.48
C SER A 79 -10.29 -11.60 9.99
N ASP A 80 -10.10 -11.63 11.31
CA ASP A 80 -8.84 -11.21 11.96
C ASP A 80 -7.66 -12.02 11.41
N GLU A 81 -7.90 -13.30 11.14
CA GLU A 81 -6.89 -14.25 10.70
C GLU A 81 -6.42 -13.96 9.27
N PHE A 82 -7.29 -13.46 8.39
CA PHE A 82 -6.88 -13.05 7.04
C PHE A 82 -5.90 -11.88 7.08
N SER A 83 -6.22 -10.85 7.88
CA SER A 83 -5.34 -9.71 8.06
C SER A 83 -4.03 -10.16 8.71
N ARG A 84 -4.10 -11.07 9.70
CA ARG A 84 -2.93 -11.61 10.38
C ARG A 84 -2.02 -12.39 9.44
N ASP A 85 -2.58 -13.23 8.57
CA ASP A 85 -1.84 -14.00 7.57
C ASP A 85 -1.10 -13.08 6.58
N ILE A 86 -1.70 -11.94 6.22
CA ILE A 86 -1.00 -10.91 5.43
C ILE A 86 0.16 -10.30 6.23
N VAL A 87 -0.06 -9.95 7.49
CA VAL A 87 0.94 -9.31 8.35
C VAL A 87 2.13 -10.22 8.61
N THR A 88 1.89 -11.48 9.00
CA THR A 88 2.91 -12.44 9.44
C THR A 88 3.42 -13.33 8.31
N GLY A 89 2.82 -13.28 7.13
CA GLY A 89 3.17 -14.13 6.00
C GLY A 89 4.65 -14.05 5.61
N PRO A 90 5.24 -15.13 5.06
CA PRO A 90 6.68 -15.24 4.81
C PRO A 90 7.10 -14.57 3.50
N PHE A 91 6.62 -13.36 3.27
CA PHE A 91 6.88 -12.54 2.08
C PHE A 91 7.12 -11.08 2.49
N GLU A 92 7.82 -10.34 1.63
CA GLU A 92 8.12 -8.93 1.88
C GLU A 92 6.86 -8.05 1.72
N LYS A 93 6.77 -7.01 2.54
CA LYS A 93 5.72 -5.98 2.43
C LYS A 93 6.33 -4.60 2.38
N PHE A 94 5.61 -3.68 1.78
CA PHE A 94 5.99 -2.28 1.77
C PHE A 94 4.80 -1.38 2.01
N THR A 95 4.94 -0.44 2.95
CA THR A 95 3.92 0.55 3.25
C THR A 95 4.46 1.93 2.93
N ARG A 96 3.71 2.67 2.11
CA ARG A 96 3.94 4.09 1.86
C ARG A 96 2.84 4.92 2.51
N VAL A 97 3.20 5.71 3.50
CA VAL A 97 2.29 6.64 4.19
C VAL A 97 2.61 8.05 3.71
N THR A 98 1.71 8.68 2.95
CA THR A 98 1.86 10.03 2.40
C THR A 98 0.98 11.03 3.15
N MET A 99 1.54 12.16 3.54
CA MET A 99 0.84 13.17 4.34
C MET A 99 -0.13 13.98 3.48
N ILE A 100 -1.39 14.05 3.93
CA ILE A 100 -2.40 14.99 3.41
C ILE A 100 -2.36 16.27 4.25
N LEU A 101 -2.30 16.10 5.58
CA LEU A 101 -2.07 17.17 6.54
C LEU A 101 -0.67 17.02 7.16
N PRO A 102 -0.03 18.12 7.58
CA PRO A 102 1.29 18.07 8.18
C PRO A 102 1.28 17.29 9.50
N LEU A 103 2.34 16.53 9.73
CA LEU A 103 2.59 15.83 11.00
C LEU A 103 4.07 15.97 11.37
N THR A 104 4.38 16.14 12.64
CA THR A 104 5.74 15.95 13.13
C THR A 104 6.07 14.46 13.23
N GLY A 105 7.35 14.12 13.16
CA GLY A 105 7.79 12.74 13.38
C GLY A 105 7.39 12.22 14.75
N VAL A 106 7.50 13.06 15.79
CA VAL A 106 7.05 12.76 17.15
C VAL A 106 5.55 12.41 17.19
N GLN A 107 4.67 13.26 16.63
CA GLN A 107 3.23 12.98 16.59
C GLN A 107 2.89 11.67 15.89
N TYR A 108 3.60 11.35 14.80
CA TYR A 108 3.39 10.10 14.07
C TYR A 108 3.88 8.90 14.90
N SER A 109 5.13 8.95 15.36
CA SER A 109 5.81 7.80 15.97
C SER A 109 5.25 7.47 17.34
N GLU A 110 4.97 8.46 18.19
CA GLU A 110 4.42 8.24 19.53
C GLU A 110 3.06 7.54 19.45
N LYS A 111 2.20 7.96 18.51
CA LYS A 111 0.87 7.36 18.40
C LYS A 111 0.92 5.89 18.00
N LEU A 112 1.85 5.52 17.12
CA LEU A 112 2.10 4.12 16.76
C LEU A 112 2.66 3.34 17.95
N SER A 113 3.72 3.87 18.58
CA SER A 113 4.43 3.21 19.67
C SER A 113 3.58 3.00 20.91
N GLU A 114 2.78 3.99 21.33
CA GLU A 114 1.87 3.90 22.48
C GLU A 114 0.91 2.71 22.35
N ASN A 115 0.28 2.60 21.18
CA ASN A 115 -0.65 1.50 20.89
C ASN A 115 0.05 0.14 20.96
N CYS A 116 1.27 0.03 20.38
CA CYS A 116 2.04 -1.21 20.40
C CYS A 116 2.41 -1.62 21.84
N VAL A 117 2.97 -0.70 22.63
CA VAL A 117 3.42 -0.99 24.00
C VAL A 117 2.25 -1.40 24.89
N ASN A 118 1.10 -0.73 24.80
CA ASN A 118 -0.07 -1.09 25.61
C ASN A 118 -0.55 -2.51 25.30
N ILE A 119 -0.65 -2.87 24.02
CA ILE A 119 -1.06 -4.20 23.58
C ILE A 119 -0.05 -5.26 24.07
N TRP A 120 1.25 -5.05 23.85
CA TRP A 120 2.26 -6.03 24.21
C TRP A 120 2.38 -6.24 25.72
N LYS A 121 2.23 -5.18 26.52
CA LYS A 121 2.14 -5.30 27.99
C LYS A 121 0.92 -6.10 28.41
N SER A 122 -0.24 -5.87 27.80
CA SER A 122 -1.47 -6.60 28.12
C SER A 122 -1.37 -8.11 27.83
N PHE A 123 -0.58 -8.48 26.81
CA PHE A 123 -0.30 -9.87 26.47
C PHE A 123 0.93 -10.46 27.17
N GLY A 124 1.64 -9.68 27.99
CA GLY A 124 2.84 -10.14 28.69
C GLY A 124 4.03 -10.44 27.76
N ILE A 125 4.06 -9.88 26.55
CA ILE A 125 5.11 -10.10 25.53
C ILE A 125 6.03 -8.89 25.33
N TYR A 126 5.88 -7.85 26.15
CA TYR A 126 6.74 -6.67 26.09
C TYR A 126 8.04 -6.90 26.87
N THR A 127 9.15 -7.08 26.15
CA THR A 127 10.48 -7.29 26.74
C THR A 127 11.43 -6.11 26.49
N ASP A 128 12.66 -6.19 27.01
CA ASP A 128 13.72 -5.22 26.76
C ASP A 128 14.06 -5.09 25.26
N SER A 129 13.88 -6.17 24.48
CA SER A 129 14.04 -6.14 23.03
C SER A 129 13.05 -5.17 22.38
N GLU A 130 11.77 -5.27 22.74
CA GLU A 130 10.72 -4.41 22.21
C GLU A 130 10.89 -2.97 22.70
N ALA A 131 11.29 -2.79 23.96
CA ALA A 131 11.57 -1.46 24.52
C ALA A 131 12.68 -0.73 23.73
N LYS A 132 13.81 -1.40 23.46
CA LYS A 132 14.92 -0.84 22.66
C LYS A 132 14.51 -0.57 21.21
N ALA A 133 13.68 -1.44 20.63
CA ALA A 133 13.17 -1.23 19.28
C ALA A 133 12.26 0.00 19.20
N ILE A 134 11.40 0.21 20.20
CA ILE A 134 10.55 1.40 20.32
C ILE A 134 11.40 2.65 20.51
N GLU A 135 12.40 2.64 21.40
CA GLU A 135 13.30 3.77 21.60
C GLU A 135 14.01 4.17 20.29
N LYS A 136 14.59 3.19 19.59
CA LYS A 136 15.22 3.40 18.29
C LYS A 136 14.23 3.96 17.27
N PHE A 137 13.01 3.41 17.22
CA PHE A 137 11.96 3.90 16.35
C PHE A 137 11.62 5.36 16.64
N LEU A 138 11.42 5.75 17.90
CA LEU A 138 11.12 7.14 18.27
C LEU A 138 12.28 8.10 17.90
N GLU A 139 13.52 7.72 18.19
CA GLU A 139 14.69 8.55 17.86
C GLU A 139 14.87 8.77 16.35
N VAL A 140 14.54 7.77 15.52
CA VAL A 140 14.56 7.91 14.05
C VAL A 140 13.58 8.98 13.56
N PHE A 141 12.43 9.13 14.21
CA PHE A 141 11.38 10.07 13.79
C PHE A 141 11.55 11.47 14.39
N LYS A 142 12.17 11.58 15.56
CA LYS A 142 12.35 12.83 16.33
C LYS A 142 12.84 14.05 15.52
N PRO A 143 13.84 13.96 14.61
CA PRO A 143 14.30 15.13 13.87
C PRO A 143 13.44 15.50 12.66
N HIS A 144 12.38 14.73 12.36
CA HIS A 144 11.60 14.87 11.13
C HIS A 144 10.31 15.67 11.34
N THR A 145 9.94 16.42 10.31
CA THR A 145 8.60 16.97 10.12
C THR A 145 8.15 16.66 8.70
N PHE A 146 6.89 16.25 8.57
CA PHE A 146 6.31 15.76 7.33
C PHE A 146 5.27 16.74 6.82
N PRO A 147 5.64 17.65 5.89
CA PRO A 147 4.66 18.50 5.22
C PRO A 147 3.75 17.67 4.31
N PRO A 148 2.60 18.21 3.85
CA PRO A 148 1.77 17.57 2.84
C PRO A 148 2.59 17.12 1.61
N GLY A 149 2.31 15.92 1.11
CA GLY A 149 3.00 15.30 -0.03
C GLY A 149 4.25 14.51 0.35
N SER A 150 4.87 14.76 1.50
CA SER A 150 5.98 13.92 1.99
C SER A 150 5.52 12.52 2.38
N SER A 151 6.44 11.56 2.40
CA SER A 151 6.14 10.15 2.66
C SER A 151 7.05 9.53 3.74
N ILE A 152 6.45 8.70 4.58
CA ILE A 152 7.14 7.72 5.43
C ILE A 152 7.05 6.36 4.73
N LEU A 153 8.16 5.66 4.66
CA LEU A 153 8.35 4.45 3.88
C LEU A 153 8.80 3.33 4.80
N PHE A 154 8.04 2.23 4.84
CA PHE A 154 8.37 1.04 5.63
C PHE A 154 8.53 -0.16 4.72
N THR A 155 9.73 -0.74 4.65
CA THR A 155 9.97 -2.03 4.00
C THR A 155 10.07 -3.10 5.07
N LEU A 156 9.14 -4.06 5.08
CA LEU A 156 9.02 -5.09 6.11
C LEU A 156 9.57 -6.41 5.58
N SER A 157 10.70 -6.84 6.14
CA SER A 157 11.33 -8.10 5.78
C SER A 157 10.57 -9.29 6.38
N PRO A 158 10.41 -10.40 5.65
CA PRO A 158 9.84 -11.63 6.22
C PRO A 158 10.71 -12.23 7.33
N LYS A 159 11.96 -11.76 7.49
CA LYS A 159 12.88 -12.17 8.56
C LYS A 159 12.66 -11.42 9.88
N GLY A 160 11.67 -10.51 9.94
CA GLY A 160 11.31 -9.80 11.17
C GLY A 160 12.10 -8.51 11.43
N SER A 161 12.79 -7.97 10.43
CA SER A 161 13.32 -6.61 10.47
C SER A 161 12.51 -5.68 9.57
N PHE A 162 12.62 -4.38 9.78
CA PHE A 162 12.05 -3.41 8.85
C PHE A 162 12.98 -2.22 8.63
N THR A 163 12.91 -1.68 7.42
CA THR A 163 13.63 -0.49 7.00
C THR A 163 12.68 0.69 7.05
N VAL A 164 13.08 1.77 7.73
CA VAL A 164 12.41 3.06 7.72
C VAL A 164 13.15 3.98 6.77
N SER A 165 12.43 4.66 5.88
CA SER A 165 12.95 5.72 5.03
C SER A 165 11.95 6.86 4.91
N PHE A 166 12.42 8.01 4.44
CA PHE A 166 11.61 9.21 4.29
C PHE A 166 11.79 9.80 2.90
N SER A 167 10.72 10.34 2.34
CA SER A 167 10.74 11.07 1.09
C SER A 167 10.04 12.42 1.24
N LYS A 168 10.52 13.43 0.51
CA LYS A 168 9.90 14.75 0.47
C LYS A 168 8.70 14.81 -0.48
N ASP A 169 8.53 13.78 -1.31
CA ASP A 169 7.53 13.68 -2.35
C ASP A 169 7.11 12.21 -2.57
N ASP A 170 6.79 11.83 -3.82
CA ASP A 170 6.39 10.49 -4.21
C ASP A 170 7.55 9.59 -4.67
N SER A 171 8.79 10.09 -4.65
CA SER A 171 9.98 9.32 -4.94
C SER A 171 10.27 8.27 -3.87
N LEU A 172 10.83 7.15 -4.29
CA LEU A 172 11.33 6.09 -3.42
C LEU A 172 12.87 6.12 -3.45
N PRO A 173 13.55 6.41 -2.34
CA PRO A 173 15.00 6.32 -2.28
C PRO A 173 15.43 4.86 -2.46
N GLU A 174 16.52 4.63 -3.20
CA GLU A 174 17.03 3.27 -3.41
C GLU A 174 17.57 2.67 -2.11
N VAL A 175 18.27 3.48 -1.32
CA VAL A 175 18.89 3.07 -0.06
C VAL A 175 17.97 3.40 1.11
N GLY A 176 17.77 2.41 1.99
CA GLY A 176 17.04 2.60 3.23
C GLY A 176 17.78 3.47 4.24
N ASN A 177 17.07 4.30 5.01
CA ASN A 177 17.73 5.13 6.03
C ASN A 177 18.16 4.32 7.26
N VAL A 178 17.23 3.61 7.91
CA VAL A 178 17.50 2.91 9.16
C VAL A 178 16.81 1.55 9.19
N VAL A 179 17.56 0.52 9.57
CA VAL A 179 17.03 -0.84 9.80
C VAL A 179 16.80 -1.05 11.30
N ILE A 180 15.63 -1.55 11.66
CA ILE A 180 15.24 -1.93 13.02
C ILE A 180 14.94 -3.43 13.02
N GLU A 181 15.66 -4.18 13.86
CA GLU A 181 15.56 -5.63 14.00
C GLU A 181 14.63 -5.98 15.16
N ASN A 182 13.33 -5.99 14.89
CA ASN A 182 12.33 -6.45 15.85
C ASN A 182 11.07 -6.90 15.13
N LYS A 183 10.78 -8.21 15.20
CA LYS A 183 9.67 -8.82 14.46
C LYS A 183 8.32 -8.29 14.91
N LEU A 184 8.12 -8.16 16.22
CA LEU A 184 6.86 -7.68 16.79
C LEU A 184 6.55 -6.26 16.33
N LEU A 185 7.54 -5.35 16.36
CA LEU A 185 7.36 -3.98 15.89
C LEU A 185 7.15 -3.93 14.38
N SER A 186 7.89 -4.72 13.60
CA SER A 186 7.70 -4.84 12.15
C SER A 186 6.25 -5.21 11.81
N GLU A 187 5.73 -6.24 12.46
CA GLU A 187 4.35 -6.72 12.25
C GLU A 187 3.32 -5.69 12.73
N ALA A 188 3.58 -5.05 13.87
CA ALA A 188 2.68 -4.05 14.44
C ALA A 188 2.50 -2.81 13.54
N ILE A 189 3.50 -2.41 12.76
CA ILE A 189 3.37 -1.32 11.78
C ILE A 189 2.24 -1.63 10.79
N LEU A 190 2.26 -2.81 10.16
CA LEU A 190 1.25 -3.18 9.17
C LEU A 190 -0.09 -3.53 9.82
N GLU A 191 -0.07 -4.24 10.95
CA GLU A 191 -1.28 -4.55 11.75
C GLU A 191 -2.02 -3.27 12.15
N SER A 192 -1.29 -2.19 12.51
CA SER A 192 -1.91 -0.91 12.88
C SER A 192 -2.68 -0.27 11.72
N ILE A 193 -2.42 -0.65 10.47
CA ILE A 193 -3.03 -0.08 9.27
C ILE A 193 -4.19 -0.96 8.79
N ILE A 194 -3.92 -2.26 8.57
CA ILE A 194 -4.85 -3.19 7.91
C ILE A 194 -5.44 -4.23 8.86
N GLY A 195 -5.04 -4.27 10.14
CA GLY A 195 -5.64 -5.16 11.12
C GLY A 195 -7.12 -4.87 11.33
N LYS A 196 -7.81 -5.69 12.12
CA LYS A 196 -9.25 -5.51 12.39
C LYS A 196 -9.57 -4.14 12.99
N GLN A 197 -8.73 -3.69 13.90
CA GLN A 197 -8.77 -2.36 14.53
C GLN A 197 -7.81 -1.37 13.87
N GLY A 198 -7.40 -1.66 12.63
CA GLY A 198 -6.46 -0.83 11.87
C GLY A 198 -7.03 0.54 11.53
N VAL A 199 -6.15 1.52 11.39
CA VAL A 199 -6.50 2.93 11.20
C VAL A 199 -6.97 3.27 9.78
N SER A 200 -6.89 2.33 8.83
CA SER A 200 -7.36 2.53 7.46
C SER A 200 -8.25 1.37 6.98
N PRO A 201 -9.55 1.38 7.35
CA PRO A 201 -10.52 0.39 6.84
C PRO A 201 -10.59 0.35 5.31
N GLN A 202 -10.39 1.49 4.64
CA GLN A 202 -10.35 1.56 3.18
C GLN A 202 -9.15 0.82 2.58
N ALA A 203 -7.95 0.96 3.18
CA ALA A 203 -6.78 0.22 2.71
C ALA A 203 -6.98 -1.30 2.88
N ARG A 204 -7.56 -1.73 4.02
CA ARG A 204 -7.91 -3.13 4.25
C ARG A 204 -8.92 -3.66 3.24
N LYS A 205 -9.98 -2.90 2.96
CA LYS A 205 -11.02 -3.29 2.00
C LYS A 205 -10.47 -3.44 0.58
N THR A 206 -9.76 -2.43 0.08
CA THR A 206 -9.18 -2.49 -1.27
C THR A 206 -8.14 -3.60 -1.41
N LEU A 207 -7.38 -3.86 -0.34
CA LEU A 207 -6.46 -5.00 -0.27
C LEU A 207 -7.18 -6.34 -0.41
N ALA A 208 -8.27 -6.53 0.33
CA ALA A 208 -9.08 -7.76 0.27
C ALA A 208 -9.74 -7.93 -1.11
N GLU A 209 -10.31 -6.86 -1.69
CA GLU A 209 -10.92 -6.87 -3.03
C GLU A 209 -9.93 -7.34 -4.10
N ARG A 210 -8.71 -6.76 -4.10
CA ARG A 210 -7.70 -7.09 -5.10
C ARG A 210 -7.11 -8.48 -4.92
N LEU A 211 -6.87 -8.91 -3.68
CA LEU A 211 -6.42 -10.28 -3.42
C LEU A 211 -7.47 -11.31 -3.84
N LEU A 212 -8.76 -11.03 -3.60
CA LEU A 212 -9.86 -11.89 -4.03
C LEU A 212 -9.90 -12.07 -5.56
N GLU A 213 -9.63 -10.99 -6.31
CA GLU A 213 -9.49 -11.04 -7.76
C GLU A 213 -8.27 -11.87 -8.21
N LEU A 214 -7.12 -11.67 -7.56
CA LEU A 214 -5.89 -12.39 -7.87
C LEU A 214 -6.02 -13.91 -7.59
N PHE A 215 -6.70 -14.31 -6.50
CA PHE A 215 -6.93 -15.72 -6.20
C PHE A 215 -7.76 -16.46 -7.26
N LYS A 216 -8.63 -15.75 -8.00
CA LYS A 216 -9.43 -16.35 -9.08
C LYS A 216 -8.58 -16.67 -10.31
N LEU A 217 -7.52 -15.90 -10.57
CA LEU A 217 -6.68 -16.04 -11.77
C LEU A 217 -5.74 -17.25 -11.71
N GLU A 218 -5.39 -17.73 -10.51
CA GLU A 218 -4.60 -18.96 -10.39
C GLU A 218 -5.30 -20.18 -11.01
N ASN A 219 -6.61 -20.12 -11.25
CA ASN A 219 -7.34 -21.19 -11.94
C ASN A 219 -7.07 -21.25 -13.46
N SER A 220 -6.44 -20.23 -14.07
CA SER A 220 -6.33 -20.11 -15.53
C SER A 220 -5.01 -20.61 -16.14
N GLY A 221 -4.03 -21.06 -15.35
CA GLY A 221 -2.75 -21.58 -15.86
C GLY A 221 -1.74 -20.54 -16.39
N ASP A 222 -2.14 -19.28 -16.58
CA ASP A 222 -1.27 -18.16 -16.99
C ASP A 222 -0.95 -17.25 -15.78
N GLY A 223 -0.17 -17.76 -14.84
CA GLY A 223 0.23 -17.04 -13.61
C GLY A 223 1.32 -15.99 -13.83
N ASN A 224 1.14 -15.05 -14.77
CA ASN A 224 2.05 -13.91 -14.92
C ASN A 224 1.30 -12.62 -14.54
N ILE A 225 1.66 -12.02 -13.40
CA ILE A 225 1.18 -10.68 -13.03
C ILE A 225 1.86 -9.68 -13.99
N ALA A 226 1.18 -9.34 -15.08
CA ALA A 226 1.67 -8.31 -15.99
C ALA A 226 1.58 -6.93 -15.29
N ALA A 227 2.73 -6.41 -14.88
CA ALA A 227 2.86 -5.05 -14.37
C ALA A 227 2.59 -4.05 -15.51
N ALA A 228 1.60 -3.17 -15.33
CA ALA A 228 1.41 -2.03 -16.21
C ALA A 228 2.57 -1.05 -16.00
N THR A 229 3.62 -1.14 -16.83
CA THR A 229 4.68 -0.13 -16.88
C THR A 229 4.09 1.19 -17.37
N ASN A 230 4.20 2.25 -16.57
CA ASN A 230 3.95 3.63 -17.03
C ASN A 230 5.00 3.99 -18.10
N GLY A 231 4.72 3.65 -19.36
CA GLY A 231 5.51 4.01 -20.52
C GLY A 231 4.59 4.57 -21.61
N LYS A 232 4.82 5.83 -21.99
CA LYS A 232 4.23 6.52 -23.14
C LYS A 232 4.36 5.68 -24.42
N VAL A 233 3.27 5.47 -25.16
CA VAL A 233 3.18 5.37 -26.65
C VAL A 233 1.69 5.55 -26.98
N GLU A 234 1.18 6.62 -27.59
CA GLU A 234 1.37 7.10 -28.97
C GLU A 234 1.24 6.02 -30.06
N VAL A 235 0.21 5.17 -30.00
CA VAL A 235 -0.41 4.53 -31.18
C VAL A 235 -1.87 4.34 -30.76
N THR A 236 -2.85 5.12 -31.18
CA THR A 236 -3.50 5.01 -32.49
C THR A 236 -4.41 6.24 -32.66
N LYS A 237 -3.97 7.27 -33.39
CA LYS A 237 -4.90 8.27 -33.97
C LYS A 237 -4.74 8.46 -35.48
N LYS A 238 -4.03 7.54 -36.16
CA LYS A 238 -4.05 7.42 -37.63
C LYS A 238 -5.33 6.79 -38.20
N VAL A 239 -6.29 6.39 -37.35
CA VAL A 239 -7.60 5.86 -37.79
C VAL A 239 -8.72 6.90 -37.68
N LEU A 240 -8.51 8.02 -36.96
CA LEU A 240 -9.48 9.13 -36.91
C LEU A 240 -9.18 10.26 -37.92
N GLU A 241 -7.92 10.44 -38.34
CA GLU A 241 -7.58 11.51 -39.31
C GLU A 241 -7.95 11.16 -40.76
N GLY A 242 -8.13 9.87 -41.09
CA GLY A 242 -8.64 9.42 -42.39
C GLY A 242 -10.16 9.38 -42.52
N LYS A 243 -10.90 9.60 -41.42
CA LYS A 243 -12.37 9.69 -41.43
C LYS A 243 -12.89 11.13 -41.27
N MET A 244 -12.14 12.01 -40.63
CA MET A 244 -12.47 13.44 -40.55
C MET A 244 -12.25 14.22 -41.86
N THR A 245 -11.51 13.69 -42.83
CA THR A 245 -11.29 14.36 -44.14
C THR A 245 -12.40 14.08 -45.16
N LYS A 246 -13.25 13.06 -44.97
CA LYS A 246 -14.37 12.77 -45.89
C LYS A 246 -15.72 13.35 -45.46
N GLU A 247 -15.90 13.70 -44.19
CA GLU A 247 -17.14 14.33 -43.70
C GLU A 247 -17.13 15.87 -43.77
N VAL A 248 -15.96 16.51 -43.96
CA VAL A 248 -15.88 17.98 -44.10
C VAL A 248 -16.05 18.44 -45.57
N GLU A 249 -15.79 17.58 -46.57
CA GLU A 249 -16.09 17.89 -47.99
C GLU A 249 -17.57 17.76 -48.37
N GLN A 250 -18.40 17.07 -47.57
CA GLN A 250 -19.84 16.92 -47.86
C GLN A 250 -20.73 17.97 -47.19
N LEU A 251 -20.21 18.79 -46.28
CA LEU A 251 -20.96 19.85 -45.58
C LEU A 251 -20.71 21.27 -46.14
N GLY A 252 -19.78 21.43 -47.10
CA GLY A 252 -19.47 22.71 -47.74
C GLY A 252 -20.27 23.04 -49.01
N ASN A 253 -21.16 22.15 -49.48
CA ASN A 253 -21.81 22.29 -50.80
C ASN A 253 -23.35 22.43 -50.76
N LYS A 254 -23.91 22.95 -49.66
CA LYS A 254 -25.31 23.40 -49.60
C LYS A 254 -25.43 24.73 -48.88
N LYS A 255 -25.21 25.81 -49.61
CA LYS A 255 -25.90 27.12 -49.52
C LYS A 255 -25.42 28.04 -50.64
N VAL A 256 -26.15 28.00 -51.76
CA VAL A 256 -26.66 29.21 -52.43
C VAL A 256 -28.10 29.32 -51.98
#